data_AF-A0A3A4VET2-F1
#
_entry.id   AF-A0A3A4VET2-F1
#
_cell.length_a   1.000
_cell.length_b   1.000
_cell.length_c   1.000
_cell.angle_alpha   90.00
_cell.angle_beta   90.00
_cell.angle_gamma   90.00
#
_symmetry.space_group_name_H-M   'P 1'
#
loop_
_entity.id
_entity.type
_entity.pdbx_description
1 polymer ?
#
loop_
_entity_poly.entity_id
_entity_poly.type
_entity_poly.pdbx_seq_one_letter_code
_entity_poly.pdbx_strand_id
1 'polypeptide(L)'
;MNVKRFLIPEGDMFVMLKLVESIPLDWSFVNGRLNAPAQLIATRQAVAGTGLFLSRSHSIRPTFIGETAWDREKQEPDLYAVLALRRLPGFIRFDDAGYQEQLMTLTLARRIAMVYIKYGYRGTLSFYSNCSIDDRSDNEARCELALEPWHGAPFLREEAGDQPARIKLEWRRDSRGERRIAPILRACEVLALREYEPAART
;
A
#
# COMPACT_ATOMS: atom_id res chain seq x y z
N MET A 1 2.16 -22.11 2.39
CA MET A 1 1.98 -20.89 3.21
C MET A 1 0.66 -20.95 3.94
N ASN A 2 0.51 -20.18 5.01
CA ASN A 2 -0.77 -19.83 5.61
C ASN A 2 -1.24 -18.51 5.02
N VAL A 3 -2.55 -18.36 4.88
CA VAL A 3 -3.18 -17.13 4.40
C VAL A 3 -4.36 -16.81 5.30
N LYS A 4 -4.52 -15.54 5.66
CA LYS A 4 -5.72 -15.00 6.31
C LYS A 4 -6.09 -13.68 5.68
N ARG A 5 -7.39 -13.39 5.64
CA ARG A 5 -7.91 -12.15 5.08
C ARG A 5 -8.95 -11.57 6.04
N PHE A 6 -8.92 -10.27 6.24
CA PHE A 6 -9.91 -9.56 7.06
C PHE A 6 -10.46 -8.36 6.30
N LEU A 7 -11.73 -8.07 6.48
CA LEU A 7 -12.36 -6.90 5.89
C LEU A 7 -11.92 -5.63 6.60
N ILE A 8 -11.63 -4.61 5.80
CA ILE A 8 -11.48 -3.25 6.28
C ILE A 8 -12.83 -2.57 6.11
N PRO A 9 -13.46 -2.05 7.18
CA PRO A 9 -14.70 -1.28 7.05
C PRO A 9 -14.51 -0.11 6.08
N GLU A 10 -15.44 0.06 5.15
CA GLU A 10 -15.31 1.04 4.09
C GLU A 10 -15.15 2.46 4.66
N GLY A 11 -14.13 3.18 4.18
CA GLY A 11 -13.86 4.54 4.60
C GLY A 11 -13.32 4.72 6.02
N ASP A 12 -13.19 3.65 6.83
CA ASP A 12 -12.71 3.75 8.21
C ASP A 12 -11.20 4.02 8.28
N MET A 13 -10.87 5.31 8.28
CA MET A 13 -9.51 5.81 8.36
C MET A 13 -8.78 5.36 9.63
N PHE A 14 -9.48 5.22 10.77
CA PHE A 14 -8.85 4.83 12.02
C PHE A 14 -8.34 3.38 11.93
N VAL A 15 -9.16 2.47 11.42
CA VAL A 15 -8.77 1.08 11.16
C VAL A 15 -7.58 1.02 10.20
N MET A 16 -7.65 1.73 9.06
CA MET A 16 -6.58 1.75 8.06
C MET A 16 -5.24 2.19 8.65
N LEU A 17 -5.24 3.27 9.44
CA LEU A 17 -4.03 3.76 10.11
C LEU A 17 -3.49 2.76 11.12
N LYS A 18 -4.36 2.13 11.92
CA LYS A 18 -3.94 1.12 12.91
C LYS A 18 -3.33 -0.12 12.26
N LEU A 19 -3.85 -0.54 11.11
CA LEU A 19 -3.26 -1.63 10.35
C LEU A 19 -1.87 -1.27 9.82
N VAL A 20 -1.67 -0.06 9.26
CA VAL A 20 -0.34 0.39 8.85
C VAL A 20 0.61 0.54 10.06
N GLU A 21 0.12 0.98 11.22
CA GLU A 21 0.88 1.06 12.48
C GLU A 21 1.28 -0.32 13.04
N SER A 22 0.53 -1.37 12.72
CA SER A 22 0.80 -2.73 13.21
C SER A 22 1.96 -3.45 12.51
N ILE A 23 2.35 -2.98 11.32
CA ILE A 23 3.49 -3.56 10.58
C ILE A 23 4.76 -3.42 11.45
N PRO A 24 5.58 -4.47 11.62
CA PRO A 24 6.84 -4.32 12.35
C PRO A 24 7.84 -3.40 11.61
N LEU A 25 8.62 -2.61 12.36
CA LEU A 25 9.56 -1.63 11.79
C LEU A 25 10.80 -2.27 11.17
N ASP A 26 11.10 -3.51 11.53
CA ASP A 26 12.21 -4.32 11.03
C ASP A 26 11.85 -5.13 9.78
N TRP A 27 10.65 -4.95 9.23
CA TRP A 27 10.29 -5.46 7.91
C TRP A 27 11.08 -4.72 6.83
N SER A 28 11.22 -5.37 5.67
CA SER A 28 12.21 -4.96 4.69
C SER A 28 11.75 -3.76 3.85
N PHE A 29 10.53 -3.77 3.32
CA PHE A 29 10.05 -2.71 2.42
C PHE A 29 8.54 -2.71 2.20
N VAL A 30 8.07 -1.67 1.51
CA VAL A 30 6.70 -1.53 1.02
C VAL A 30 6.67 -1.24 -0.48
N ASN A 31 5.70 -1.85 -1.16
CA ASN A 31 5.30 -1.59 -2.54
C ASN A 31 3.86 -1.09 -2.59
N GLY A 32 3.51 -0.37 -3.64
CA GLY A 32 2.11 -0.07 -3.96
C GLY A 32 1.86 1.39 -4.31
N ARG A 33 0.60 1.79 -4.29
CA ARG A 33 0.16 3.13 -4.70
C ARG A 33 -1.03 3.58 -3.88
N LEU A 34 -1.03 4.85 -3.49
CA LEU A 34 -2.16 5.54 -2.89
C LEU A 34 -2.56 6.70 -3.80
N ASN A 35 -3.85 6.84 -4.08
CA ASN A 35 -4.41 7.87 -4.94
C ASN A 35 -5.27 8.85 -4.13
N ALA A 36 -5.24 10.12 -4.56
CA ALA A 36 -6.12 11.13 -4.01
C ALA A 36 -7.59 10.80 -4.35
N PRO A 37 -8.53 10.93 -3.42
CA PRO A 37 -9.94 10.80 -3.75
C PRO A 37 -10.38 11.93 -4.69
N ALA A 38 -11.36 11.64 -5.56
CA ALA A 38 -11.86 12.58 -6.56
C ALA A 38 -12.27 13.94 -5.96
N GLN A 39 -12.77 13.94 -4.72
CA GLN A 39 -13.16 15.17 -4.00
C GLN A 39 -11.97 16.13 -3.77
N LEU A 40 -10.76 15.61 -3.46
CA LEU A 40 -9.58 16.47 -3.29
C LEU A 40 -9.13 17.10 -4.61
N ILE A 41 -9.31 16.37 -5.71
CA ILE A 41 -9.03 16.86 -7.07
C ILE A 41 -10.05 17.95 -7.45
N ALA A 42 -11.35 17.67 -7.26
CA ALA A 42 -12.44 18.60 -7.58
C ALA A 42 -12.33 19.91 -6.81
N THR A 43 -11.89 19.86 -5.55
CA THR A 43 -11.67 21.03 -4.68
C THR A 43 -10.30 21.69 -4.85
N ARG A 44 -9.50 21.25 -5.83
CA ARG A 44 -8.14 21.76 -6.13
C ARG A 44 -7.18 21.70 -4.94
N GLN A 45 -7.39 20.76 -4.01
CA GLN A 45 -6.46 20.49 -2.90
C GLN A 45 -5.36 19.51 -3.33
N ALA A 46 -5.67 18.63 -4.28
CA ALA A 46 -4.71 17.73 -4.92
C ALA A 46 -4.68 17.94 -6.45
N VAL A 47 -3.58 17.55 -7.09
CA VAL A 47 -3.34 17.76 -8.53
C VAL A 47 -3.33 16.42 -9.26
N ALA A 48 -4.35 16.17 -10.09
CA ALA A 48 -4.43 14.93 -10.88
C ALA A 48 -3.21 14.76 -11.80
N GLY A 49 -2.83 13.52 -12.10
CA GLY A 49 -1.69 13.21 -12.98
C GLY A 49 -0.30 13.53 -12.41
N THR A 50 -0.21 14.06 -11.19
CA THR A 50 1.07 14.29 -10.49
C THR A 50 1.31 13.23 -9.43
N GLY A 51 2.55 12.74 -9.33
CA GLY A 51 2.91 11.67 -8.42
C GLY A 51 4.14 11.95 -7.59
N LEU A 52 4.15 11.47 -6.35
CA LEU A 52 5.35 11.34 -5.53
C LEU A 52 5.86 9.89 -5.60
N PHE A 53 7.06 9.66 -6.11
CA PHE A 53 7.66 8.33 -6.18
C PHE A 53 8.69 8.13 -5.08
N LEU A 54 8.53 7.06 -4.31
CA LEU A 54 9.43 6.60 -3.27
C LEU A 54 9.95 5.24 -3.71
N SER A 55 11.10 5.22 -4.41
CA SER A 55 11.69 3.99 -4.95
C SER A 55 13.06 3.72 -4.35
N ARG A 56 13.44 2.44 -4.29
CA ARG A 56 14.82 2.00 -4.04
C ARG A 56 15.76 2.33 -5.21
N SER A 57 15.30 2.11 -6.45
CA SER A 57 16.13 2.22 -7.66
C SER A 57 16.23 3.65 -8.19
N HIS A 58 15.41 4.57 -7.69
CA HIS A 58 15.55 5.99 -7.94
C HIS A 58 16.30 6.64 -6.78
N SER A 59 17.59 6.83 -7.02
CA SER A 59 18.56 7.50 -6.16
C SER A 59 17.99 8.70 -5.37
N ILE A 60 17.90 8.51 -4.06
CA ILE A 60 18.15 9.53 -3.02
C ILE A 60 17.13 10.68 -2.89
N ARG A 61 16.16 10.89 -3.81
CA ARG A 61 15.21 12.01 -3.71
C ARG A 61 13.78 11.57 -4.05
N PRO A 62 12.76 12.01 -3.29
CA PRO A 62 11.38 11.87 -3.73
C PRO A 62 11.25 12.56 -5.10
N THR A 63 10.97 11.76 -6.13
CA THR A 63 10.83 12.30 -7.48
C THR A 63 9.38 12.66 -7.68
N PHE A 64 9.11 13.95 -7.90
CA PHE A 64 7.85 14.37 -8.47
C PHE A 64 7.87 14.04 -9.95
N ILE A 65 7.10 13.04 -10.33
CA ILE A 65 7.00 12.60 -11.72
C ILE A 65 5.62 13.02 -12.22
N GLY A 66 5.61 13.65 -13.38
CA GLY A 66 4.44 13.70 -14.23
C GLY A 66 4.24 12.34 -14.89
N GLU A 67 3.07 11.71 -14.72
CA GLU A 67 2.84 10.34 -15.20
C GLU A 67 3.15 10.23 -16.71
N THR A 68 4.14 9.43 -17.10
CA THR A 68 4.51 9.22 -18.50
C THR A 68 4.28 7.78 -18.98
N ALA A 69 3.42 7.70 -20.01
CA ALA A 69 3.49 6.84 -21.20
C ALA A 69 3.02 5.36 -21.19
N TRP A 70 2.54 4.77 -20.09
CA TRP A 70 1.92 3.42 -20.18
C TRP A 70 0.39 3.40 -20.08
N ASP A 71 -0.22 4.46 -19.56
CA ASP A 71 -1.67 4.67 -19.62
C ASP A 71 -1.99 5.77 -20.64
N ARG A 72 -2.84 5.43 -21.59
CA ARG A 72 -3.27 6.33 -22.67
C ARG A 72 -4.05 7.51 -22.09
N GLU A 73 -3.73 8.69 -22.63
CA GLU A 73 -4.48 9.94 -22.60
C GLU A 73 -4.49 10.78 -21.30
N LYS A 74 -3.73 11.89 -21.39
CA LYS A 74 -4.10 13.29 -21.06
C LYS A 74 -3.43 13.98 -19.87
N GLN A 75 -2.92 15.16 -20.25
CA GLN A 75 -2.73 16.41 -19.53
C GLN A 75 -1.40 16.61 -18.82
N GLU A 76 -0.68 17.62 -19.32
CA GLU A 76 0.53 18.20 -18.76
C GLU A 76 0.43 18.27 -17.22
N PRO A 77 1.20 17.45 -16.50
CA PRO A 77 1.13 17.41 -15.05
C PRO A 77 1.57 18.75 -14.47
N ASP A 78 0.69 19.40 -13.71
CA ASP A 78 0.93 20.72 -13.11
C ASP A 78 1.85 20.60 -11.88
N LEU A 79 3.14 20.37 -12.14
CA LEU A 79 4.17 20.28 -11.12
C LEU A 79 4.36 21.61 -10.39
N TYR A 80 4.03 22.75 -11.02
CA TYR A 80 4.08 24.05 -10.37
C TYR A 80 3.08 24.12 -9.20
N ALA A 81 1.87 23.62 -9.40
CA ALA A 81 0.87 23.57 -8.34
C ALA A 81 1.30 22.71 -7.13
N VAL A 82 2.05 21.64 -7.37
CA VAL A 82 2.58 20.78 -6.29
C VAL A 82 3.77 21.45 -5.59
N LEU A 83 4.76 21.94 -6.35
CA LEU A 83 6.03 22.43 -5.82
C LEU A 83 5.94 23.86 -5.26
N ALA A 84 5.28 24.77 -5.98
CA ALA A 84 5.21 26.18 -5.63
C ALA A 84 3.93 26.50 -4.83
N LEU A 85 2.78 25.95 -5.24
CA LEU A 85 1.50 26.19 -4.56
C LEU A 85 1.20 25.20 -3.43
N ARG A 86 2.12 24.26 -3.16
CA ARG A 86 2.05 23.28 -2.06
C ARG A 86 0.76 22.45 -2.04
N ARG A 87 0.17 22.18 -3.21
CA ARG A 87 -0.95 21.23 -3.32
C ARG A 87 -0.45 19.81 -3.17
N LEU A 88 -1.33 18.90 -2.77
CA LEU A 88 -1.01 17.48 -2.66
C LEU A 88 -0.85 16.84 -4.06
N PRO A 89 0.05 15.86 -4.24
CA PRO A 89 0.13 15.12 -5.50
C PRO A 89 -1.11 14.25 -5.70
N GLY A 90 -1.49 13.98 -6.94
CA GLY A 90 -2.62 13.10 -7.27
C GLY A 90 -2.42 11.65 -6.81
N PHE A 91 -1.16 11.22 -6.65
CA PHE A 91 -0.83 9.92 -6.10
C PHE A 91 0.53 9.87 -5.40
N ILE A 92 0.77 8.80 -4.65
CA ILE A 92 2.10 8.38 -4.20
C ILE A 92 2.31 6.94 -4.58
N ARG A 93 3.50 6.62 -5.09
CA ARG A 93 3.93 5.26 -5.37
C ARG A 93 5.11 4.87 -4.48
N PHE A 94 5.03 3.68 -3.92
CA PHE A 94 6.10 3.00 -3.20
C PHE A 94 6.63 1.87 -4.09
N ASP A 95 7.93 1.81 -4.28
CA ASP A 95 8.61 0.87 -5.15
C ASP A 95 9.88 0.35 -4.46
N ASP A 96 9.73 -0.75 -3.73
CA ASP A 96 10.69 -1.32 -2.80
C ASP A 96 11.18 -0.30 -1.75
N ALA A 97 10.31 0.64 -1.35
CA ALA A 97 10.62 1.67 -0.38
C ALA A 97 10.93 1.06 0.99
N GLY A 98 12.15 1.26 1.49
CA GLY A 98 12.65 0.66 2.74
C GLY A 98 13.79 -0.32 2.55
N TYR A 99 13.93 -0.94 1.37
CA TYR A 99 14.81 -2.07 1.20
C TYR A 99 16.29 -1.66 1.19
N GLN A 100 17.04 -2.02 2.24
CA GLN A 100 18.49 -1.79 2.35
C GLN A 100 18.93 -0.32 2.15
N GLU A 101 18.02 0.64 2.38
CA GLU A 101 18.27 2.07 2.19
C GLU A 101 18.43 2.82 3.52
N GLN A 102 19.38 3.75 3.58
CA GLN A 102 19.61 4.58 4.77
C GLN A 102 18.66 5.79 4.86
N LEU A 103 18.21 6.32 3.70
CA LEU A 103 17.42 7.55 3.64
C LEU A 103 15.91 7.27 3.61
N MET A 104 15.46 6.36 2.74
CA MET A 104 14.07 5.93 2.65
C MET A 104 13.88 4.63 3.43
N THR A 105 13.80 4.73 4.76
CA THR A 105 13.55 3.58 5.63
C THR A 105 12.07 3.16 5.59
N LEU A 106 11.76 1.91 5.95
CA LEU A 106 10.37 1.46 6.10
C LEU A 106 9.61 2.32 7.11
N THR A 107 10.25 2.74 8.20
CA THR A 107 9.68 3.67 9.18
C THR A 107 9.20 4.97 8.54
N LEU A 108 10.03 5.57 7.67
CA LEU A 108 9.67 6.79 6.96
C LEU A 108 8.56 6.53 5.94
N ALA A 109 8.66 5.47 5.14
CA ALA A 109 7.66 5.10 4.15
C ALA A 109 6.27 4.89 4.80
N ARG A 110 6.21 4.22 5.95
CA ARG A 110 4.98 4.04 6.73
C ARG A 110 4.40 5.36 7.23
N ARG A 111 5.25 6.25 7.77
CA ARG A 111 4.80 7.59 8.20
C ARG A 111 4.22 8.38 7.04
N ILE A 112 4.85 8.33 5.86
CA ILE A 112 4.33 8.98 4.66
C ILE A 112 2.99 8.38 4.26
N ALA A 113 2.88 7.05 4.16
CA ALA A 113 1.62 6.37 3.85
C ALA A 113 0.50 6.78 4.82
N MET A 114 0.77 6.79 6.12
CA MET A 114 -0.19 7.20 7.15
C MET A 114 -0.65 8.65 6.99
N VAL A 115 0.25 9.59 6.65
CA VAL A 115 -0.13 11.00 6.41
C VAL A 115 -1.13 11.09 5.26
N TYR A 116 -0.91 10.36 4.17
CA TYR A 116 -1.80 10.42 3.03
C TYR A 116 -3.11 9.66 3.23
N ILE A 117 -3.10 8.56 3.99
CA ILE A 117 -4.34 7.92 4.47
C ILE A 117 -5.18 8.91 5.29
N LYS A 118 -4.54 9.76 6.13
CA LYS A 118 -5.23 10.84 6.87
C LYS A 118 -5.84 11.90 5.96
N TYR A 119 -5.23 12.16 4.80
CA TYR A 119 -5.83 13.01 3.77
C TYR A 119 -6.92 12.30 2.95
N GLY A 120 -7.24 11.04 3.25
CA GLY A 120 -8.27 10.29 2.55
C GLY A 120 -7.77 9.51 1.34
N TYR A 121 -6.46 9.39 1.13
CA TYR A 121 -5.92 8.60 0.02
C TYR A 121 -6.20 7.11 0.22
N ARG A 122 -6.48 6.41 -0.88
CA ARG A 122 -6.80 4.98 -0.91
C ARG A 122 -6.05 4.27 -2.04
N GLY A 123 -6.01 2.95 -2.00
CA GLY A 123 -5.26 2.12 -2.94
C GLY A 123 -4.67 0.90 -2.24
N THR A 124 -3.58 0.37 -2.79
CA THR A 124 -2.98 -0.89 -2.29
C THR A 124 -1.56 -0.67 -1.81
N LEU A 125 -1.23 -1.23 -0.64
CA LEU A 125 0.12 -1.27 -0.07
C LEU A 125 0.48 -2.72 0.27
N SER A 126 1.64 -3.19 -0.17
CA SER A 126 2.18 -4.51 0.13
C SER A 126 3.48 -4.38 0.92
N PHE A 127 3.49 -4.87 2.15
CA PHE A 127 4.63 -4.93 3.04
C PHE A 127 5.25 -6.32 3.02
N TYR A 128 6.58 -6.39 3.04
CA TYR A 128 7.34 -7.64 2.99
C TYR A 128 8.31 -7.73 4.16
N SER A 129 8.27 -8.84 4.91
CA SER A 129 9.18 -9.03 6.03
C SER A 129 10.61 -9.25 5.56
N ASN A 130 10.78 -9.97 4.45
CA ASN A 130 12.08 -10.26 3.85
C ASN A 130 11.93 -10.49 2.34
N CYS A 131 12.90 -10.09 1.53
CA CYS A 131 13.02 -10.59 0.15
C CYS A 131 14.42 -10.25 -0.38
N SER A 132 15.23 -11.24 -0.76
CA SER A 132 16.30 -10.96 -1.72
C SER A 132 15.63 -10.59 -3.05
N ILE A 133 16.21 -9.68 -3.83
CA ILE A 133 15.67 -9.27 -5.14
C ILE A 133 15.40 -10.49 -6.05
N ASP A 134 16.17 -11.55 -5.85
CA ASP A 134 16.24 -12.69 -6.75
C ASP A 134 15.29 -13.85 -6.36
N ASP A 135 14.70 -13.85 -5.16
CA ASP A 135 13.75 -14.91 -4.80
C ASP A 135 12.59 -14.44 -3.91
N ARG A 136 11.42 -14.26 -4.54
CA ARG A 136 10.14 -14.01 -3.83
C ARG A 136 9.73 -15.19 -2.94
N SER A 137 10.30 -16.38 -3.13
CA SER A 137 10.04 -17.55 -2.29
C SER A 137 10.65 -17.42 -0.89
N ASP A 138 11.59 -16.49 -0.70
CA ASP A 138 12.27 -16.23 0.58
C ASP A 138 11.53 -15.34 1.56
N ASN A 139 10.39 -14.79 1.16
CA ASN A 139 9.62 -13.96 2.07
C ASN A 139 8.96 -14.80 3.18
N GLU A 140 9.32 -14.50 4.43
CA GLU A 140 8.77 -15.18 5.61
C GLU A 140 7.31 -14.80 5.87
N ALA A 141 6.96 -13.52 5.64
CA ALA A 141 5.63 -12.99 5.82
C ALA A 141 5.35 -11.76 4.93
N ARG A 142 4.11 -11.64 4.46
CA ARG A 142 3.61 -10.55 3.64
C ARG A 142 2.32 -10.00 4.24
N CYS A 143 2.14 -8.69 4.16
CA CYS A 143 0.89 -8.02 4.48
C CYS A 143 0.49 -7.12 3.31
N GLU A 144 -0.63 -7.41 2.67
CA GLU A 144 -1.22 -6.57 1.64
C GLU A 144 -2.47 -5.87 2.20
N LEU A 145 -2.49 -4.55 2.12
CA LEU A 145 -3.61 -3.70 2.48
C LEU A 145 -4.22 -3.15 1.19
N ALA A 146 -5.43 -3.58 0.85
CA ALA A 146 -6.27 -2.94 -0.16
C ALA A 146 -7.26 -2.03 0.58
N LEU A 147 -6.99 -0.72 0.58
CA LEU A 147 -7.71 0.27 1.38
C LEU A 147 -9.01 0.78 0.73
N GLU A 148 -9.33 0.27 -0.46
CA GLU A 148 -10.58 0.49 -1.17
C GLU A 148 -11.00 -0.79 -1.89
N PRO A 149 -12.29 -0.95 -2.23
CA PRO A 149 -12.73 -1.98 -3.15
C PRO A 149 -11.94 -1.89 -4.47
N TRP A 150 -11.59 -3.04 -5.03
CA TRP A 150 -10.75 -3.13 -6.22
C TRP A 150 -11.22 -4.29 -7.10
N HIS A 151 -10.83 -4.26 -8.36
CA HIS A 151 -11.10 -5.37 -9.28
C HIS A 151 -9.84 -6.21 -9.43
N GLY A 152 -9.89 -7.45 -8.96
CA GLY A 152 -8.76 -8.34 -9.02
C GLY A 152 -8.56 -9.00 -10.37
N ALA A 153 -7.30 -9.33 -10.64
CA ALA A 153 -6.91 -9.77 -11.97
C ALA A 153 -7.42 -11.19 -12.27
N PRO A 154 -7.89 -11.47 -13.49
CA PRO A 154 -8.54 -12.73 -13.83
C PRO A 154 -7.60 -13.96 -13.76
N PHE A 155 -6.28 -13.74 -13.79
CA PHE A 155 -5.29 -14.82 -13.70
C PHE A 155 -5.04 -15.32 -12.26
N LEU A 156 -5.48 -14.57 -11.24
CA LEU A 156 -5.49 -15.03 -9.85
C LEU A 156 -6.90 -15.52 -9.51
N ARG A 157 -7.18 -16.80 -9.75
CA ARG A 157 -8.54 -17.38 -9.61
C ARG A 157 -9.20 -17.09 -8.25
N GLU A 158 -8.43 -17.03 -7.17
CA GLU A 158 -8.93 -16.75 -5.81
C GLU A 158 -9.37 -15.30 -5.59
N GLU A 159 -8.91 -14.37 -6.43
CA GLU A 159 -9.12 -12.92 -6.23
C GLU A 159 -9.69 -12.25 -7.49
N ALA A 160 -10.14 -13.03 -8.45
CA ALA A 160 -10.73 -12.52 -9.68
C ALA A 160 -12.08 -11.82 -9.41
N GLY A 161 -12.32 -10.71 -10.10
CA GLY A 161 -13.57 -9.95 -9.99
C GLY A 161 -13.55 -8.89 -8.90
N ASP A 162 -14.74 -8.44 -8.50
CA ASP A 162 -14.87 -7.39 -7.49
C ASP A 162 -14.45 -7.90 -6.11
N GLN A 163 -13.53 -7.17 -5.48
CA GLN A 163 -12.96 -7.50 -4.18
C GLN A 163 -13.20 -6.33 -3.22
N PRO A 164 -13.53 -6.62 -1.94
CA PRO A 164 -13.70 -5.58 -0.94
C PRO A 164 -12.35 -5.00 -0.51
N ALA A 165 -12.42 -3.85 0.19
CA ALA A 165 -11.30 -3.37 0.99
C ALA A 165 -10.94 -4.42 2.06
N ARG A 166 -9.66 -4.75 2.16
CA ARG A 166 -9.19 -5.87 2.99
C ARG A 166 -7.74 -5.71 3.41
N ILE A 167 -7.38 -6.50 4.43
CA ILE A 167 -6.01 -6.88 4.72
C ILE A 167 -5.83 -8.36 4.40
N LYS A 168 -4.80 -8.71 3.64
CA LYS A 168 -4.37 -10.09 3.35
C LYS A 168 -3.02 -10.33 4.00
N LEU A 169 -2.94 -11.38 4.80
CA LEU A 169 -1.74 -11.82 5.49
C LEU A 169 -1.31 -13.17 4.91
N GLU A 170 -0.05 -13.28 4.50
CA GLU A 170 0.54 -14.53 4.01
C GLU A 170 1.82 -14.81 4.80
N TRP A 171 2.05 -16.04 5.25
CA TRP A 171 3.29 -16.38 5.96
C TRP A 171 3.69 -17.85 5.81
N ARG A 172 4.97 -18.13 6.05
CA ARG A 172 5.50 -19.50 6.16
C ARG A 172 4.89 -20.22 7.37
N ARG A 173 4.63 -21.53 7.24
CA ARG A 173 4.01 -22.35 8.32
C ARG A 173 4.93 -22.65 9.50
N ASP A 174 6.13 -22.10 9.50
CA ASP A 174 7.10 -22.30 10.55
C ASP A 174 6.99 -21.20 11.63
N SER A 175 7.67 -21.41 12.76
CA SER A 175 7.66 -20.46 13.88
C SER A 175 8.28 -19.09 13.56
N ARG A 176 9.00 -18.94 12.44
CA ARG A 176 9.56 -17.65 12.02
C ARG A 176 8.47 -16.83 11.34
N GLY A 177 7.78 -17.40 10.36
CA GLY A 177 6.65 -16.76 9.69
C GLY A 177 5.55 -16.35 10.67
N GLU A 178 5.19 -17.22 11.61
CA GLU A 178 4.19 -16.92 12.65
C GLU A 178 4.59 -15.73 13.54
N ARG A 179 5.85 -15.69 13.98
CA ARG A 179 6.36 -14.57 14.80
C ARG A 179 6.36 -13.24 14.03
N ARG A 180 6.64 -13.26 12.73
CA ARG A 180 6.63 -12.06 11.89
C ARG A 180 5.23 -11.46 11.76
N ILE A 181 4.20 -12.29 11.65
CA ILE A 181 2.82 -11.84 11.40
C ILE A 181 2.01 -11.57 12.69
N ALA A 182 2.41 -12.15 13.82
CA ALA A 182 1.68 -12.06 15.09
C ALA A 182 1.27 -10.62 15.51
N PRO A 183 2.12 -9.57 15.38
CA PRO A 183 1.72 -8.21 15.72
C PRO A 183 0.53 -7.69 14.88
N ILE A 184 0.48 -8.08 13.60
CA ILE A 184 -0.55 -7.67 12.65
C ILE A 184 -1.85 -8.44 12.91
N LEU A 185 -1.75 -9.76 13.15
CA LEU A 185 -2.91 -10.57 13.55
C LEU A 185 -3.57 -10.03 14.83
N ARG A 186 -2.76 -9.71 15.85
CA ARG A 186 -3.26 -9.13 17.09
C ARG A 186 -3.96 -7.78 16.85
N ALA A 187 -3.44 -6.96 15.92
CA ALA A 187 -4.11 -5.71 15.56
C ALA A 187 -5.48 -5.97 14.90
N CYS A 188 -5.58 -6.95 13.99
CA CYS A 188 -6.87 -7.34 13.41
C CYS A 188 -7.87 -7.81 14.48
N GLU A 189 -7.42 -8.60 15.46
CA GLU A 189 -8.25 -9.09 16.57
C GLU A 189 -8.73 -7.96 17.47
N VAL A 190 -7.83 -7.05 17.88
CA VAL A 190 -8.16 -5.88 18.72
C VAL A 190 -9.12 -4.93 18.02
N LEU A 191 -8.99 -4.77 16.70
CA LEU A 191 -9.91 -3.99 15.87
C LEU A 191 -11.22 -4.75 15.54
N ALA A 192 -11.37 -5.99 16.03
CA ALA A 192 -12.51 -6.86 15.79
C ALA A 192 -12.85 -7.01 14.30
N LEU A 193 -11.83 -7.11 13.44
CA LEU A 193 -12.04 -7.23 11.99
C LEU A 193 -12.64 -8.59 11.65
N ARG A 194 -13.65 -8.58 10.77
CA ARG A 194 -14.29 -9.80 10.28
C ARG A 194 -13.38 -10.52 9.30
N GLU A 195 -13.12 -11.79 9.54
CA GLU A 195 -12.42 -12.67 8.59
C GLU A 195 -13.24 -12.81 7.30
N TYR A 196 -12.56 -12.81 6.16
CA TYR A 196 -13.16 -12.87 4.82
C TYR A 196 -12.54 -14.00 4.05
N GLU A 197 -13.37 -14.94 3.60
CA GLU A 197 -12.97 -15.89 2.58
C GLU A 197 -13.55 -15.46 1.23
N PRO A 198 -12.74 -15.37 0.16
CA PRO A 198 -13.27 -15.13 -1.17
C PRO A 198 -14.30 -16.21 -1.52
N ALA A 199 -15.37 -15.83 -2.21
CA ALA A 199 -16.35 -16.81 -2.67
C ALA A 199 -15.64 -17.82 -3.58
N ALA A 200 -15.55 -19.08 -3.13
CA ALA A 200 -15.13 -20.17 -3.99
C ALA A 200 -16.13 -20.25 -5.16
N ARG A 201 -15.67 -19.99 -6.38
CA ARG A 201 -16.52 -20.25 -7.55
C ARG A 201 -16.68 -21.76 -7.71
N THR A 202 -17.91 -22.23 -7.52
CA THR A 202 -18.43 -23.50 -8.05
C THR A 202 -18.31 -23.56 -9.56
#